data_AF-A0A521DZ30-F1
#
_entry.id   AF-A0A521DZ30-F1
#
_cell.length_a   1.000
_cell.length_b   1.000
_cell.length_c   1.000
_cell.angle_alpha   90.00
_cell.angle_beta   90.00
_cell.angle_gamma   90.00
#
_symmetry.space_group_name_H-M   'P 1'
#
loop_
_entity.id
_entity.type
_entity.pdbx_description
1 polymer ?
#
loop_
_entity_poly.entity_id
_entity_poly.type
_entity_poly.pdbx_seq_one_letter_code
_entity_poly.pdbx_strand_id
1 'polypeptide(L)'
;MPKVHVLASKGKSITSQPIKWRQWGFPYTHIAYCFDLSNPDDPYVIEAWWNGVRCGKFSQVHTPGTEFAVYSVEVTKEQREKIRDFLYKQIGKPYDWLGILGFILLNPNIESKDRWFCSELVFAAFKQAGIELLKNTHPSEVSPRLFLKSPLLKFEYSTKLPGVKHGISRSTPEGSTA
;
A
#
# COMPACT_ATOMS: atom_id res chain seq x y z
N MET A 1 14.52 -17.92 -6.91
CA MET A 1 13.09 -17.86 -6.53
C MET A 1 12.52 -16.52 -6.97
N PRO A 2 11.27 -16.43 -7.46
CA PRO A 2 10.67 -15.14 -7.78
C PRO A 2 10.55 -14.25 -6.55
N LYS A 3 10.55 -12.92 -6.77
CA LYS A 3 10.29 -11.91 -5.73
C LYS A 3 8.88 -11.35 -5.90
N VAL A 4 8.24 -11.03 -4.78
CA VAL A 4 7.09 -10.12 -4.73
C VAL A 4 7.51 -8.85 -4.04
N HIS A 5 6.83 -7.74 -4.35
CA HIS A 5 7.22 -6.43 -3.88
C HIS A 5 6.07 -5.76 -3.12
N VAL A 6 6.45 -5.01 -2.09
CA VAL A 6 5.53 -4.19 -1.29
C VAL A 6 6.12 -2.81 -1.16
N LEU A 7 5.25 -1.82 -1.06
CA LEU A 7 5.60 -0.42 -0.94
C LEU A 7 5.12 0.09 0.42
N ALA A 8 5.98 0.86 1.10
CA ALA A 8 5.63 1.61 2.29
C ALA A 8 5.77 3.10 2.02
N SER A 9 4.71 3.89 2.22
CA SER A 9 4.72 5.33 1.95
C SER A 9 4.60 6.19 3.20
N LYS A 10 5.22 7.37 3.13
CA LYS A 10 5.16 8.42 4.15
C LYS A 10 3.98 9.32 3.83
N GLY A 11 2.83 9.07 4.47
CA GLY A 11 1.62 9.87 4.25
C GLY A 11 1.87 11.35 4.53
N LYS A 12 1.48 12.20 3.57
CA LYS A 12 1.56 13.67 3.68
C LYS A 12 0.27 14.32 4.21
N SER A 13 -0.87 13.62 4.15
CA SER A 13 -2.16 14.17 4.55
C SER A 13 -2.33 14.28 6.08
N ILE A 14 -3.22 15.20 6.49
CA ILE A 14 -3.59 15.56 7.88
C ILE A 14 -4.05 14.33 8.70
N THR A 15 -4.50 13.28 8.02
CA THR A 15 -4.99 12.00 8.54
C THR A 15 -3.87 11.00 8.89
N SER A 16 -2.62 11.30 8.52
CA SER A 16 -1.43 10.53 8.92
C SER A 16 -1.01 10.79 10.38
N GLN A 17 -1.52 11.85 11.01
CA GLN A 17 -1.10 12.27 12.35
C GLN A 17 -1.47 11.28 13.47
N PRO A 18 -2.70 10.73 13.53
CA PRO A 18 -3.04 9.74 14.56
C PRO A 18 -2.25 8.44 14.41
N ILE A 19 -2.01 8.00 13.17
CA ILE A 19 -1.22 6.80 12.84
C ILE A 19 0.26 7.00 13.21
N LYS A 20 0.82 8.19 12.95
CA LYS A 20 2.19 8.54 13.36
C LYS A 20 2.33 8.60 14.88
N TRP A 21 1.39 9.24 15.57
CA TRP A 21 1.39 9.30 17.03
C TRP A 21 1.37 7.90 17.66
N ARG A 22 0.46 7.03 17.20
CA ARG A 22 0.36 5.63 17.67
C ARG A 22 1.61 4.80 17.41
N GLN A 23 2.34 5.11 16.33
CA GLN A 23 3.57 4.42 15.96
C GLN A 23 4.85 5.12 16.49
N TRP A 24 4.72 6.07 17.43
CA TRP A 24 5.82 6.82 18.03
C TRP A 24 6.63 7.65 17.02
N GLY A 25 5.93 8.33 16.12
CA GLY A 25 6.55 9.17 15.09
C GLY A 25 7.14 8.42 13.90
N PHE A 26 6.86 7.12 13.76
CA PHE A 26 7.36 6.32 12.64
C PHE A 26 6.88 6.88 11.29
N PRO A 27 7.76 7.07 10.30
CA PRO A 27 7.45 7.88 9.12
C PRO A 27 6.51 7.19 8.13
N TYR A 28 6.51 5.85 8.07
CA TYR A 28 5.66 5.11 7.14
C TYR A 28 4.27 4.87 7.74
N THR A 29 3.24 5.20 6.97
CA THR A 29 1.85 5.18 7.42
C THR A 29 0.93 4.36 6.54
N HIS A 30 1.42 3.85 5.42
CA HIS A 30 0.63 3.11 4.45
C HIS A 30 1.46 2.01 3.81
N ILE A 31 0.85 0.85 3.59
CA ILE A 31 1.45 -0.31 2.92
C ILE A 31 0.60 -0.69 1.71
N ALA A 32 1.25 -0.98 0.60
CA ALA A 32 0.61 -1.44 -0.64
C ALA A 32 1.37 -2.64 -1.23
N TYR A 33 0.68 -3.49 -1.98
CA TYR A 33 1.31 -4.55 -2.75
C TYR A 33 1.66 -4.02 -4.15
N CYS A 34 2.91 -4.17 -4.58
CA CYS A 34 3.35 -3.76 -5.92
C CYS A 34 3.12 -4.90 -6.91
N PHE A 35 2.14 -4.70 -7.79
CA PHE A 35 1.80 -5.65 -8.83
C PHE A 35 2.73 -5.57 -10.04
N ASP A 36 3.09 -4.34 -10.43
CA ASP A 36 4.04 -4.06 -11.51
C ASP A 36 4.98 -2.91 -11.10
N LEU A 37 6.27 -3.11 -11.33
CA LEU A 37 7.36 -2.16 -11.05
C LEU A 37 8.08 -1.70 -12.33
N SER A 38 7.51 -1.92 -13.52
CA SER A 38 8.08 -1.47 -14.79
C SER A 38 8.37 0.04 -14.82
N ASN A 39 7.58 0.83 -14.07
CA ASN A 39 7.90 2.20 -13.71
C ASN A 39 8.19 2.27 -12.20
N PRO A 40 9.46 2.33 -11.76
CA PRO A 40 9.82 2.30 -10.33
C PRO A 40 9.37 3.55 -9.56
N ASP A 41 9.15 4.67 -10.25
CA ASP A 41 8.71 5.92 -9.62
C ASP A 41 7.19 6.06 -9.51
N ASP A 42 6.43 5.26 -10.27
CA ASP A 42 4.96 5.21 -10.21
C ASP A 42 4.46 3.78 -10.39
N PRO A 43 4.61 2.93 -9.36
CA PRO A 43 4.29 1.52 -9.46
C PRO A 43 2.79 1.28 -9.60
N TYR A 44 2.44 0.16 -10.24
CA TYR A 44 1.06 -0.32 -10.27
C TYR A 44 0.81 -1.16 -9.02
N VAL A 45 -0.16 -0.77 -8.20
CA VAL A 45 -0.36 -1.33 -6.86
C VAL A 45 -1.76 -1.89 -6.67
N ILE A 46 -1.88 -2.85 -5.74
CA ILE A 46 -3.13 -3.20 -5.08
C ILE A 46 -3.04 -2.74 -3.63
N GLU A 47 -4.02 -1.97 -3.18
CA GLU A 47 -4.02 -1.36 -1.85
C GLU A 47 -5.44 -1.16 -1.31
N ALA A 48 -5.59 -1.24 0.01
CA ALA A 48 -6.77 -0.72 0.69
C ALA A 48 -6.61 0.79 0.87
N TRP A 49 -7.47 1.57 0.21
CA TRP A 49 -7.50 3.03 0.30
C TRP A 49 -8.89 3.51 0.74
N TRP A 50 -9.04 4.79 1.05
CA TRP A 50 -10.24 5.42 1.64
C TRP A 50 -11.58 4.91 1.10
N ASN A 51 -11.68 4.72 -0.22
CA ASN A 51 -12.90 4.33 -0.91
C ASN A 51 -12.99 2.80 -1.18
N GLY A 52 -12.13 2.01 -0.55
CA GLY A 52 -12.05 0.56 -0.69
C GLY A 52 -10.74 0.07 -1.27
N VAL A 53 -10.67 -1.25 -1.45
CA VAL A 53 -9.54 -1.92 -2.09
C VAL A 53 -9.55 -1.62 -3.58
N ARG A 54 -8.43 -1.10 -4.08
CA ARG A 54 -8.27 -0.70 -5.48
C ARG A 54 -7.04 -1.34 -6.11
N CYS A 55 -7.02 -1.30 -7.44
CA CYS A 55 -5.87 -1.67 -8.26
C CYS A 55 -5.60 -0.54 -9.26
N GLY A 56 -4.36 -0.10 -9.39
CA GLY A 56 -3.99 0.97 -10.31
C GLY A 56 -2.65 1.63 -9.98
N LYS A 57 -2.26 2.64 -10.76
CA LYS A 57 -1.03 3.41 -10.49
C LYS A 57 -1.07 4.06 -9.11
N PHE A 58 0.06 4.09 -8.43
CA PHE A 58 0.19 4.69 -7.10
C PHE A 58 -0.12 6.20 -7.15
N SER A 59 0.30 6.90 -8.20
CA SER A 59 0.03 8.33 -8.41
C SER A 59 -1.45 8.71 -8.52
N GLN A 60 -2.37 7.78 -8.78
CA GLN A 60 -3.80 8.09 -8.98
C GLN A 60 -4.51 8.59 -7.73
N VAL A 61 -4.07 8.15 -6.55
CA VAL A 61 -4.75 8.47 -5.28
C VAL A 61 -3.80 9.02 -4.21
N HIS A 62 -2.50 9.09 -4.51
CA HIS A 62 -1.47 9.61 -3.61
C HIS A 62 -0.91 10.94 -4.14
N THR A 63 -0.62 11.87 -3.23
CA THR A 63 -0.14 13.20 -3.57
C THR A 63 1.27 13.15 -4.18
N PRO A 64 1.57 13.93 -5.24
CA PRO A 64 2.92 14.05 -5.77
C PRO A 64 3.98 14.41 -4.71
N GLY A 65 5.19 13.90 -4.92
CA GLY A 65 6.31 14.01 -4.00
C GLY A 65 6.17 13.17 -2.73
N THR A 66 5.13 12.33 -2.59
CA THR A 66 5.02 11.37 -1.49
C THR A 66 6.22 10.42 -1.54
N GLU A 67 6.96 10.36 -0.44
CA GLU A 67 8.11 9.47 -0.29
C GLU A 67 7.62 8.05 -0.03
N PHE A 68 8.25 7.09 -0.69
CA PHE A 68 7.98 5.67 -0.44
C PHE A 68 9.25 4.83 -0.57
N ALA A 69 9.24 3.68 0.10
CA ALA A 69 10.27 2.65 0.02
C ALA A 69 9.64 1.36 -0.48
N VAL A 70 10.38 0.65 -1.34
CA VAL A 70 9.99 -0.66 -1.87
C VAL A 70 10.85 -1.73 -1.21
N TYR A 71 10.17 -2.80 -0.80
CA TYR A 71 10.75 -3.98 -0.22
C TYR A 71 10.35 -5.20 -1.03
N SER A 72 11.17 -6.24 -1.00
CA SER A 72 10.87 -7.53 -1.60
C SER A 72 10.79 -8.65 -0.57
N VAL A 73 10.06 -9.70 -0.96
CA VAL A 73 10.03 -10.99 -0.27
C VAL A 73 10.27 -12.07 -1.32
N GLU A 74 11.21 -12.96 -1.05
CA GLU A 74 11.43 -14.14 -1.89
C GLU A 74 10.34 -15.17 -1.64
N VAL A 75 9.71 -15.65 -2.71
CA VAL A 75 8.56 -16.56 -2.65
C VAL A 75 8.66 -17.63 -3.72
N THR A 76 7.88 -18.69 -3.61
CA THR A 76 7.68 -19.64 -4.71
C THR A 76 6.71 -19.06 -5.76
N LYS A 77 6.67 -19.64 -6.96
CA LYS A 77 5.69 -19.26 -7.99
C LYS A 77 4.25 -19.45 -7.48
N GLU A 78 3.98 -20.56 -6.80
CA GLU A 78 2.67 -20.87 -6.24
C GLU A 78 2.26 -19.86 -5.16
N GLN A 79 3.18 -19.48 -4.27
CA GLN A 79 2.93 -18.45 -3.26
C GLN A 79 2.61 -17.09 -3.90
N ARG A 80 3.36 -16.70 -4.94
CA ARG A 80 3.09 -15.47 -5.68
C ARG A 80 1.68 -15.47 -6.27
N GLU A 81 1.25 -16.56 -6.88
CA GLU A 81 -0.10 -16.67 -7.46
C GLU A 81 -1.17 -16.61 -6.35
N LYS A 82 -1.00 -17.34 -5.24
CA LYS A 82 -1.91 -17.28 -4.08
C LYS A 82 -2.07 -15.87 -3.51
N ILE A 83 -0.96 -15.12 -3.38
CA ILE A 83 -1.00 -13.71 -2.94
C ILE A 83 -1.84 -12.88 -3.92
N ARG A 84 -1.56 -12.99 -5.22
CA ARG A 84 -2.24 -12.18 -6.26
C ARG A 84 -3.72 -12.53 -6.33
N ASP A 85 -4.07 -13.80 -6.32
CA ASP A 85 -5.45 -14.28 -6.36
C ASP A 85 -6.26 -13.78 -5.16
N PHE A 86 -5.66 -13.82 -3.97
CA PHE A 86 -6.30 -13.28 -2.77
C PHE A 86 -6.56 -11.79 -2.90
N LEU A 87 -5.55 -11.00 -3.30
CA LEU A 87 -5.63 -9.55 -3.46
C LEU A 87 -6.66 -9.15 -4.53
N TYR A 88 -6.69 -9.84 -5.66
CA TYR A 88 -7.67 -9.59 -6.72
C TYR A 88 -9.11 -9.77 -6.25
N LYS A 89 -9.38 -10.82 -5.47
CA LYS A 89 -10.71 -11.06 -4.88
C LYS A 89 -11.14 -10.00 -3.86
N GLN A 90 -10.21 -9.20 -3.36
CA GLN A 90 -10.55 -8.12 -2.42
C GLN A 90 -10.89 -6.81 -3.13
N ILE A 91 -10.56 -6.62 -4.42
CA ILE A 91 -10.83 -5.38 -5.15
C ILE A 91 -12.32 -5.03 -5.08
N GLY A 92 -12.62 -3.77 -4.79
CA GLY A 92 -13.98 -3.26 -4.63
C GLY A 92 -14.58 -3.43 -3.23
N LYS A 93 -13.96 -4.23 -2.35
CA LYS A 93 -14.39 -4.29 -0.94
C LYS A 93 -14.17 -2.96 -0.22
N PRO A 94 -15.08 -2.55 0.67
CA PRO A 94 -15.00 -1.28 1.38
C PRO A 94 -13.79 -1.22 2.32
N TYR A 95 -13.37 0.01 2.64
CA TYR A 95 -12.28 0.27 3.57
C TYR A 95 -12.72 0.13 5.03
N ASP A 96 -11.86 -0.40 5.91
CA ASP A 96 -12.23 -0.59 7.32
C ASP A 96 -12.04 0.65 8.20
N TRP A 97 -13.01 1.55 8.12
CA TRP A 97 -13.10 2.70 9.03
C TRP A 97 -13.26 2.27 10.50
N LEU A 98 -13.94 1.16 10.78
CA LEU A 98 -14.12 0.64 12.14
C LEU A 98 -12.85 -0.07 12.64
N GLY A 99 -12.16 -0.80 11.76
CA GLY A 99 -10.86 -1.40 12.03
C GLY A 99 -9.78 -0.36 12.34
N ILE A 100 -9.78 0.80 11.68
CA ILE A 100 -8.92 1.94 12.07
C ILE A 100 -9.26 2.43 13.48
N LEU A 101 -10.54 2.56 13.81
CA LEU A 101 -10.96 3.00 15.13
C LEU A 101 -10.58 1.96 16.20
N GLY A 102 -10.74 0.67 15.92
CA GLY A 102 -10.27 -0.44 16.78
C GLY A 102 -8.76 -0.49 16.95
N PHE A 103 -8.00 -0.23 15.88
CA PHE A 103 -6.53 -0.11 15.91
C PHE A 103 -6.07 1.08 16.77
N ILE A 104 -6.75 2.23 16.63
CA ILE A 104 -6.52 3.42 17.44
C ILE A 104 -6.90 3.17 18.91
N LEU A 105 -8.01 2.45 19.17
CA LEU A 105 -8.58 2.20 20.50
C LEU A 105 -8.13 0.87 21.16
N LEU A 106 -7.15 0.14 20.61
CA LEU A 106 -6.63 -1.12 21.16
C LEU A 106 -7.66 -2.26 21.30
N ASN A 107 -8.69 -2.32 20.45
CA ASN A 107 -9.69 -3.39 20.51
C ASN A 107 -9.65 -4.27 19.24
N PRO A 108 -8.81 -5.34 19.21
CA PRO A 108 -8.62 -6.20 18.04
C PRO A 108 -9.86 -7.04 17.69
N ASN A 109 -10.89 -7.08 18.54
CA ASN A 109 -12.15 -7.80 18.32
C ASN A 109 -13.13 -7.08 17.39
N ILE A 110 -12.79 -5.88 16.91
CA ILE A 110 -13.60 -5.15 15.92
C ILE A 110 -13.01 -5.40 14.53
N GLU A 111 -13.01 -6.68 14.12
CA GLU A 111 -12.62 -7.10 12.77
C GLU A 111 -13.88 -7.28 11.92
N SER A 112 -13.88 -6.69 10.73
CA SER A 112 -14.92 -6.92 9.74
C SER A 112 -14.34 -7.74 8.60
N LYS A 113 -14.79 -9.00 8.42
CA LYS A 113 -14.34 -9.89 7.32
C LYS A 113 -14.46 -9.29 5.91
N ASP A 114 -15.26 -8.22 5.77
CA ASP A 114 -15.53 -7.53 4.51
C ASP A 114 -14.87 -6.15 4.39
N ARG A 115 -13.98 -5.78 5.31
CA ARG A 115 -13.28 -4.51 5.28
C ARG A 115 -11.80 -4.71 5.61
N TRP A 116 -10.95 -3.89 5.00
CA TRP A 116 -9.49 -4.00 5.17
C TRP A 116 -8.87 -2.63 5.48
N PHE A 117 -7.83 -2.61 6.32
CA PHE A 117 -6.86 -1.50 6.32
C PHE A 117 -5.57 -1.88 5.57
N CYS A 118 -4.73 -0.88 5.28
CA CYS A 118 -3.64 -0.99 4.30
C CYS A 118 -2.66 -2.15 4.55
N SER A 119 -2.07 -2.22 5.74
CA SER A 119 -1.10 -3.26 6.11
C SER A 119 -1.75 -4.61 6.42
N GLU A 120 -3.00 -4.62 6.90
CA GLU A 120 -3.77 -5.84 7.12
C GLU A 120 -4.05 -6.59 5.81
N LEU A 121 -4.53 -5.89 4.78
CA LEU A 121 -4.81 -6.49 3.47
C LEU A 121 -3.57 -7.23 2.94
N VAL A 122 -2.43 -6.55 2.97
CA VAL A 122 -1.19 -7.10 2.44
C VAL A 122 -0.70 -8.24 3.34
N PHE A 123 -0.73 -8.09 4.66
CA PHE A 123 -0.31 -9.15 5.58
C PHE A 123 -1.20 -10.41 5.47
N ALA A 124 -2.51 -10.25 5.33
CA ALA A 124 -3.46 -11.33 5.10
C ALA A 124 -3.18 -12.08 3.79
N ALA A 125 -2.79 -11.37 2.73
CA ALA A 125 -2.40 -12.00 1.47
C ALA A 125 -1.18 -12.91 1.61
N PHE A 126 -0.14 -12.47 2.35
CA PHE A 126 1.02 -13.31 2.67
C PHE A 126 0.62 -14.51 3.52
N LYS A 127 -0.21 -14.32 4.55
CA LYS A 127 -0.69 -15.40 5.41
C LYS A 127 -1.49 -16.44 4.63
N GLN A 128 -2.35 -16.01 3.71
CA GLN A 128 -3.12 -16.90 2.83
C GLN A 128 -2.24 -17.76 1.91
N ALA A 129 -1.06 -17.23 1.54
CA ALA A 129 -0.05 -17.96 0.78
C ALA A 129 0.87 -18.83 1.66
N GLY A 130 0.63 -18.91 2.97
CA GLY A 130 1.45 -19.67 3.91
C GLY A 130 2.80 -19.01 4.22
N ILE A 131 2.90 -17.68 4.06
CA ILE A 131 4.10 -16.91 4.38
C ILE A 131 3.86 -16.17 5.68
N GLU A 132 4.59 -16.56 6.72
CA GLU A 132 4.57 -15.88 8.01
C GLU A 132 5.58 -14.72 8.01
N LEU A 133 5.13 -13.54 7.60
CA LEU A 133 5.94 -12.32 7.72
C LEU A 133 6.33 -12.06 9.18
N LEU A 134 5.41 -12.34 10.12
CA LEU A 134 5.65 -12.32 11.56
C LEU A 134 4.93 -13.50 12.20
N LYS A 135 5.61 -14.19 13.12
CA LYS A 135 5.03 -15.34 13.84
C LYS A 135 3.96 -14.89 14.82
N ASN A 136 2.94 -15.72 15.03
CA ASN A 136 1.88 -15.52 16.03
C ASN A 136 1.21 -14.13 15.98
N THR A 137 1.16 -13.51 14.79
CA THR A 137 0.61 -12.17 14.62
C THR A 137 -0.69 -12.26 13.83
N HIS A 138 -1.74 -11.61 14.31
CA HIS A 138 -3.00 -11.51 13.59
C HIS A 138 -2.95 -10.34 12.60
N PRO A 139 -3.46 -10.46 11.36
CA PRO A 139 -3.43 -9.37 10.37
C PRO A 139 -3.94 -8.02 10.91
N SER A 140 -5.03 -8.04 11.70
CA SER A 140 -5.64 -6.83 12.27
C SER A 140 -4.76 -6.08 13.29
N GLU A 141 -3.69 -6.70 13.78
CA GLU A 141 -2.74 -6.09 14.72
C GLU A 141 -1.57 -5.39 14.00
N VAL A 142 -1.45 -5.60 12.68
CA VAL A 142 -0.24 -5.25 11.94
C VAL A 142 -0.26 -3.79 11.50
N SER A 143 0.32 -2.91 12.30
CA SER A 143 0.66 -1.54 11.87
C SER A 143 1.73 -1.53 10.74
N PRO A 144 1.85 -0.46 9.93
CA PRO A 144 2.94 -0.31 8.97
C PRO A 144 4.35 -0.49 9.59
N ARG A 145 4.55 0.04 10.80
CA ARG A 145 5.79 -0.14 11.58
C ARG A 145 6.04 -1.60 11.93
N LEU A 146 5.00 -2.32 12.36
CA LEU A 146 5.13 -3.74 12.69
C LEU A 146 5.38 -4.57 11.43
N PHE A 147 4.65 -4.29 10.35
CA PHE A 147 4.85 -4.91 9.04
C PHE A 147 6.32 -4.85 8.60
N LEU A 148 6.93 -3.66 8.68
CA LEU A 148 8.32 -3.42 8.28
C LEU A 148 9.37 -4.03 9.22
N LYS A 149 8.98 -4.62 10.36
CA LYS A 149 9.88 -5.41 11.22
C LYS A 149 10.02 -6.87 10.77
N SER A 150 9.28 -7.31 9.75
CA SER A 150 9.39 -8.67 9.25
C SER A 150 10.83 -8.97 8.82
N PRO A 151 11.44 -10.08 9.27
CA PRO A 151 12.78 -10.48 8.85
C PRO A 151 12.84 -10.95 7.40
N LEU A 152 11.68 -11.19 6.76
CA LEU A 152 11.60 -11.64 5.36
C LEU A 152 11.66 -10.48 4.37
N LEU A 153 11.43 -9.24 4.83
CA LEU A 153 11.48 -8.06 3.98
C LEU A 153 12.92 -7.65 3.72
N LYS A 154 13.27 -7.55 2.43
CA LYS A 154 14.54 -6.98 1.97
C LYS A 154 14.28 -5.62 1.35
N PHE A 155 14.99 -4.59 1.81
CA PHE A 155 14.91 -3.27 1.19
C PHE A 155 15.47 -3.34 -0.23
N GLU A 156 14.76 -2.73 -1.19
CA GLU A 156 15.21 -2.64 -2.59
C GLU A 156 15.62 -1.20 -2.92
N TYR A 157 14.73 -0.23 -2.73
CA TYR A 157 15.00 1.20 -2.96
C TYR A 157 13.99 2.12 -2.28
N SER A 158 14.27 3.42 -2.28
CA SER A 158 13.33 4.47 -1.88
C SER A 158 13.34 5.63 -2.88
N THR A 159 12.18 6.18 -3.18
CA THR A 159 12.03 7.31 -4.12
C THR A 159 10.86 8.21 -3.69
N LYS A 160 10.52 9.20 -4.52
CA LYS A 160 9.34 10.06 -4.34
C LYS A 160 8.47 9.96 -5.58
N LEU A 161 7.15 9.95 -5.38
CA LEU A 161 6.22 10.08 -6.49
C LEU A 161 6.57 11.31 -7.32
N PRO A 162 6.71 11.19 -8.65
CA PRO A 162 7.11 12.30 -9.49
C PRO A 162 6.05 13.41 -9.44
N GLY A 163 6.51 14.65 -9.50
CA GLY A 163 5.62 15.79 -9.71
C GLY A 163 4.89 15.66 -11.04
N VAL A 164 3.61 16.03 -11.09
CA VAL A 164 2.94 16.21 -12.38
C VAL A 164 3.69 17.32 -13.12
N LYS A 165 4.45 16.98 -14.16
CA LYS A 165 4.78 17.97 -15.19
C LYS A 165 3.44 18.30 -15.85
N HIS A 166 2.80 19.39 -15.46
CA HIS A 166 1.72 19.96 -16.26
C HIS A 166 2.33 20.29 -17.61
N GLY A 167 2.16 19.40 -18.58
CA GLY A 167 2.33 19.74 -19.97
C GLY A 167 1.25 20.77 -20.28
N ILE A 168 1.62 22.05 -20.18
CA ILE A 168 0.84 23.12 -20.78
C ILE A 168 0.89 22.82 -22.28
N SER A 169 -0.14 22.16 -22.81
CA SER A 169 -0.36 22.17 -24.25
C SER A 169 -0.75 23.61 -24.56
N ARG A 170 0.22 24.44 -24.92
CA ARG A 170 -0.07 25.69 -25.61
C ARG A 170 -0.66 25.25 -26.95
N SER A 171 -1.98 25.26 -27.04
CA SER A 171 -2.66 25.31 -28.33
C SER A 171 -2.18 26.58 -29.01
N THR A 172 -1.33 26.43 -30.02
CA THR A 172 -1.05 27.47 -31.00
C THR A 172 -2.40 27.92 -31.56
N PRO A 173 -2.74 29.22 -31.56
CA PRO A 173 -3.90 29.67 -32.31
C PRO A 173 -3.57 29.45 -33.79
N GLU A 174 -4.35 28.57 -34.44
CA GLU A 174 -4.41 28.53 -35.90
C GLU A 174 -4.80 29.93 -36.39
N GLY A 175 -4.00 30.42 -37.34
CA GLY A 175 -4.24 31.70 -37.97
C GLY A 175 -5.58 31.72 -38.69
N SER A 176 -6.34 32.78 -38.46
CA SER A 176 -7.46 33.17 -39.30
C SER A 176 -7.19 34.55 -39.87
N THR A 177 -6.99 34.57 -41.20
CA THR A 177 -7.52 35.53 -42.18
C THR A 177 -7.18 37.02 -42.01
N ALA A 178 -6.35 37.52 -42.92
CA ALA A 178 -6.78 38.45 -43.97
C ALA A 178 -5.85 38.32 -45.19
#